data_AF-A0A349K940-F1
#
_entry.id   AF-A0A349K940-F1
#
_cell.length_a   1.000
_cell.length_b   1.000
_cell.length_c   1.000
_cell.angle_alpha   90.00
_cell.angle_beta   90.00
_cell.angle_gamma   90.00
#
_symmetry.space_group_name_H-M   'P 1'
#
loop_
_entity.id
_entity.type
_entity.pdbx_description
1 polymer ?
#
loop_
_entity_poly.entity_id
_entity_poly.type
_entity_poly.pdbx_seq_one_letter_code
_entity_poly.pdbx_strand_id
1 'polypeptide(L)' 'MDGYSVRASDTYGASDALPAYLELVGEIPMGSEAFLSLSPGETATAYTGGMLANNADAVVMVEHTKITPTGLL' A
#
# COMPACT_ATOMS: atom_id res chain seq x y z
N MET A 1 7.52 8.67 4.93
CA MET A 1 6.72 8.00 5.95
C MET A 1 6.67 6.54 5.59
N ASP A 2 6.71 5.68 6.61
CA ASP A 2 6.55 4.25 6.42
C ASP A 2 5.06 3.92 6.32
N GLY A 3 4.71 2.98 5.46
CA GLY A 3 3.32 2.73 5.14
C GLY A 3 3.18 1.79 3.95
N TYR A 4 2.18 2.07 3.13
CA TYR A 4 1.82 1.21 2.01
C TYR A 4 1.59 2.04 0.74
N SER A 5 2.30 1.67 -0.32
CA SER A 5 2.08 2.15 -1.69
C SER A 5 0.72 1.67 -2.15
N VAL A 6 -0.16 2.61 -2.51
CA VAL A 6 -1.51 2.30 -2.98
C VAL A 6 -1.81 3.07 -4.26
N ARG A 7 -2.84 2.62 -4.96
CA ARG A 7 -3.56 3.44 -5.93
C ARG A 7 -4.61 4.24 -5.16
N ALA A 8 -4.56 5.56 -5.23
CA ALA A 8 -5.44 6.45 -4.47
C ALA A 8 -6.92 6.17 -4.73
N SER A 9 -7.27 5.79 -5.97
CA SER A 9 -8.64 5.39 -6.33
C SER A 9 -9.20 4.25 -5.48
N ASP A 10 -8.34 3.36 -5.02
CA ASP A 10 -8.75 2.14 -4.31
C ASP A 10 -9.06 2.42 -2.83
N THR A 11 -8.71 3.62 -2.34
CA THR A 11 -9.03 4.08 -0.97
C THR A 11 -10.18 5.09 -0.93
N TYR A 12 -10.79 5.42 -2.06
CA TYR A 12 -11.89 6.39 -2.10
C TYR A 12 -13.11 5.87 -1.33
N GLY A 13 -13.57 6.68 -0.37
CA GLY A 13 -14.69 6.33 0.51
C GLY A 13 -14.29 5.49 1.74
N ALA A 14 -13.00 5.09 1.87
CA ALA A 14 -12.51 4.43 3.06
C ALA A 14 -12.57 5.36 4.28
N SER A 15 -12.98 4.80 5.42
CA SER A 15 -13.03 5.50 6.71
C SER A 15 -12.87 4.50 7.86
N ASP A 16 -12.73 4.98 9.09
CA ASP A 16 -12.62 4.12 10.27
C ASP A 16 -13.84 3.19 10.46
N ALA A 17 -15.03 3.60 9.98
CA ALA A 17 -16.25 2.79 10.06
C ALA A 17 -16.43 1.86 8.85
N LEU A 18 -15.78 2.16 7.72
CA LEU A 18 -15.86 1.40 6.48
C LEU A 18 -14.46 1.33 5.85
N PRO A 19 -13.61 0.40 6.29
CA PRO A 19 -12.26 0.27 5.75
C PRO A 19 -12.32 -0.28 4.31
N ALA A 20 -11.38 0.16 3.48
CA ALA A 20 -11.06 -0.52 2.24
C ALA A 20 -10.10 -1.68 2.54
N TYR A 21 -10.31 -2.82 1.87
CA TYR A 21 -9.41 -3.97 1.97
C TYR A 21 -8.54 -4.04 0.72
N LEU A 22 -7.22 -4.08 0.91
CA LEU A 22 -6.26 -4.21 -0.18
C LEU A 22 -5.38 -5.45 0.02
N GLU A 23 -5.02 -6.13 -1.07
CA GLU A 23 -4.12 -7.28 -1.01
C GLU A 23 -2.66 -6.83 -0.94
N LEU A 24 -1.95 -7.24 0.11
CA LEU A 24 -0.53 -6.95 0.25
C LEU A 24 0.28 -7.90 -0.65
N VAL A 25 0.64 -7.46 -1.84
CA VAL A 25 1.30 -8.29 -2.86
C VAL A 25 2.83 -8.33 -2.75
N GLY A 26 3.42 -7.52 -1.87
CA GLY A 26 4.85 -7.58 -1.59
C GLY A 26 5.42 -6.30 -1.00
N GLU A 27 6.75 -6.18 -1.08
CA GLU A 27 7.52 -5.04 -0.59
C GLU A 27 8.65 -4.70 -1.57
N ILE A 28 9.02 -3.42 -1.62
CA ILE A 28 10.19 -2.94 -2.37
C ILE A 28 11.26 -2.55 -1.35
N PRO A 29 12.37 -3.28 -1.26
CA PRO A 29 13.42 -2.97 -0.31
C PRO A 29 14.03 -1.59 -0.55
N MET A 30 14.47 -0.93 0.53
CA MET A 30 15.14 0.36 0.42
C MET A 30 16.37 0.29 -0.50
N GLY A 31 16.54 1.32 -1.34
CA GLY A 31 17.65 1.39 -2.30
C GLY A 31 17.50 0.46 -3.51
N SER A 32 16.38 -0.25 -3.65
CA SER A 32 16.05 -1.03 -4.84
C SER A 32 15.19 -0.23 -5.81
N GLU A 33 15.27 -0.57 -7.10
CA GLU A 33 14.37 -0.03 -8.12
C GLU A 33 12.95 -0.60 -7.96
N ALA A 34 11.94 0.14 -8.43
CA ALA A 34 10.56 -0.31 -8.43
C ALA A 34 10.33 -1.46 -9.42
N PHE A 35 10.34 -2.70 -8.94
CA PHE A 35 10.08 -3.90 -9.75
C PHE A 35 8.64 -4.45 -9.61
N LEU A 36 7.91 -4.01 -8.60
CA LEU A 36 6.55 -4.47 -8.30
C LEU A 36 5.53 -3.47 -8.88
N SER A 37 4.44 -3.96 -9.47
CA SER A 37 3.36 -3.14 -10.03
C SER A 37 2.04 -3.47 -9.36
N LEU A 38 1.25 -2.43 -9.04
CA LEU A 38 -0.06 -2.60 -8.42
C LEU A 38 -1.18 -2.71 -9.47
N SER A 39 -2.02 -3.73 -9.31
CA SER A 39 -3.34 -3.89 -9.94
C SER A 39 -4.42 -3.24 -9.06
N PRO A 40 -5.67 -3.09 -9.54
CA PRO A 40 -6.75 -2.58 -8.69
C PRO A 40 -6.96 -3.47 -7.46
N GLY A 41 -7.03 -2.86 -6.28
CA GLY A 41 -7.20 -3.58 -5.01
C GLY A 41 -5.91 -4.14 -4.41
N GLU A 42 -4.74 -3.84 -4.99
CA GLU A 42 -3.45 -4.29 -4.49
C GLU A 42 -2.68 -3.17 -3.78
N THR A 43 -1.79 -3.56 -2.88
CA THR A 43 -0.92 -2.67 -2.12
C THR A 43 0.45 -3.30 -1.89
N ALA A 44 1.46 -2.47 -1.64
CA ALA A 44 2.82 -2.94 -1.32
C ALA A 44 3.45 -2.10 -0.22
N THR A 45 4.31 -2.69 0.61
CA THR A 45 5.01 -1.96 1.67
C THR A 45 5.83 -0.81 1.10
N ALA A 46 5.73 0.36 1.72
CA ALA A 46 6.49 1.56 1.42
C ALA A 46 7.36 1.96 2.61
N TYR A 47 8.63 2.24 2.34
CA TYR A 47 9.58 2.75 3.34
C TYR A 47 9.92 4.21 3.06
N THR A 48 10.21 4.97 4.11
CA THR A 48 10.57 6.38 4.00
C THR A 48 11.81 6.58 3.14
N GLY A 49 11.65 7.25 1.99
CA GLY A 49 12.76 7.49 1.05
C GLY A 49 13.06 6.32 0.11
N GLY A 50 12.29 5.23 0.16
CA GLY A 50 12.32 4.16 -0.83
C GLY A 50 11.51 4.50 -2.09
N MET A 51 11.68 3.70 -3.15
CA MET A 51 10.84 3.77 -4.34
C MET A 51 9.47 3.13 -4.06
N LEU A 52 8.41 3.71 -4.62
CA LEU A 52 7.06 3.17 -4.56
C LEU A 52 6.84 2.10 -5.63
N ALA A 53 5.82 1.27 -5.44
CA ALA A 53 5.39 0.33 -6.48
C ALA A 53 4.93 1.05 -7.74
N ASN A 54 5.16 0.45 -8.90
CA ASN A 54 4.66 0.97 -10.16
C ASN A 54 3.12 1.04 -10.11
N ASN A 55 2.57 2.10 -10.71
CA ASN A 55 1.15 2.48 -10.65
C ASN A 55 0.66 2.98 -9.29
N ALA A 56 1.47 2.96 -8.22
CA ALA A 56 1.12 3.66 -7.00
C ALA A 56 1.26 5.17 -7.19
N ASP A 57 0.28 5.92 -6.70
CA ASP A 57 0.25 7.39 -6.73
C ASP A 57 0.02 8.00 -5.34
N ALA A 58 -0.12 7.16 -4.30
CA ALA A 58 -0.25 7.58 -2.91
C ALA A 58 0.42 6.59 -1.94
N VAL A 59 0.64 7.08 -0.70
CA VAL A 59 1.10 6.27 0.43
C VAL A 59 0.14 6.46 1.59
N VAL A 60 -0.36 5.35 2.16
CA VAL A 60 -1.10 5.36 3.43
C VAL A 60 -0.14 4.99 4.55
N MET A 61 -0.09 5.80 5.60
CA MET A 61 0.82 5.55 6.72
C MET A 61 0.45 4.27 7.46
N VAL A 62 1.43 3.55 7.99
CA VAL A 62 1.20 2.28 8.70
C VAL A 62 0.23 2.43 9.88
N GLU A 63 0.24 3.58 10.55
CA GLU A 63 -0.63 3.92 11.70
C GLU A 63 -2.12 3.98 11.34
N HIS A 64 -2.45 4.14 10.05
CA HIS A 64 -3.82 4.18 9.54
C HIS A 64 -4.27 2.86 8.90
N THR A 65 -3.52 1.77 9.12
CA THR A 65 -3.76 0.49 8.47
C THR A 65 -3.72 -0.65 9.47
N LYS A 66 -4.32 -1.79 9.12
CA LYS A 66 -4.29 -2.97 9.97
C LYS A 66 -4.24 -4.24 9.15
N ILE A 67 -3.11 -4.94 9.23
CA ILE A 67 -2.97 -6.26 8.62
C ILE A 67 -3.94 -7.24 9.30
N THR A 68 -4.78 -7.86 8.49
CA THR A 68 -5.66 -8.95 8.89
C THR A 68 -4.94 -10.30 8.81
N PRO A 69 -5.42 -11.34 9.52
CA PRO A 69 -4.80 -12.67 9.50
C PRO A 69 -4.71 -13.32 8.11
N THR A 70 -5.51 -12.85 7.15
CA THR A 70 -5.54 -13.33 5.76
C THR A 70 -4.58 -12.59 4.84
N GLY A 71 -3.78 -11.64 5.35
CA GLY A 71 -2.84 -10.86 4.55
C GLY A 71 -3.48 -9.68 3.80
N LEU A 72 -4.74 -9.36 4.10
CA LEU A 72 -5.39 -8.14 3.60
C LEU A 72 -5.06 -6.97 4.53
N LEU A 73 -4.77 -5.83 3.92
CA LEU A 73 -4.50 -4.54 4.54
C LEU A 73 -5.76 -3.71 4.71
#